data_AF-A0A916MKI3-F1
#
_entry.id   AF-A0A916MKI3-F1
#
_cell.length_a   1.000
_cell.length_b   1.000
_cell.length_c   1.000
_cell.angle_alpha   90.00
_cell.angle_beta   90.00
_cell.angle_gamma   90.00
#
_symmetry.space_group_name_H-M   'P 1'
#
loop_
_entity.id
_entity.type
_entity.pdbx_description
1 polymer ?
#
loop_
_entity_poly.entity_id
_entity_poly.type
_entity_poly.pdbx_seq_one_letter_code
_entity_poly.pdbx_strand_id
1 'polypeptide(L)'
;MPISYTNRKGLPFYLCQGVTKTGKPRYYFAREPKEPPVEQIPEGFTISESVNGIVSLTKAKPRLILPAEVAAVEAGVQRHRKALNYRVSVKPNEIQVYELVGPAPEALIAALRRDGLFRSAAMDSQVGHRSVL
;
A
#
# COMPACT_ATOMS: atom_id res chain seq x y z
N MET A 1 11.07 -10.82 -22.30
CA MET A 1 9.95 -9.98 -21.82
C MET A 1 10.43 -9.14 -20.64
N PRO A 2 10.16 -7.83 -20.62
CA PRO A 2 10.54 -6.98 -19.49
C PRO A 2 9.85 -7.42 -18.19
N ILE A 3 10.59 -7.42 -17.08
CA ILE A 3 10.04 -7.76 -15.76
C ILE A 3 9.11 -6.65 -15.28
N SER A 4 7.86 -7.00 -14.98
CA SER A 4 6.87 -6.12 -14.38
C SER A 4 6.20 -6.74 -13.15
N TYR A 5 5.65 -5.90 -12.29
CA TYR A 5 4.97 -6.30 -11.06
C TYR A 5 3.80 -5.36 -10.75
N THR A 6 2.62 -5.90 -10.58
CA THR A 6 1.44 -5.15 -10.12
C THR A 6 1.36 -5.24 -8.61
N ASN A 7 1.46 -4.09 -7.93
CA ASN A 7 1.34 -4.05 -6.48
C ASN A 7 -0.11 -4.31 -6.02
N ARG A 8 -0.32 -4.47 -4.71
CA ARG A 8 -1.67 -4.71 -4.17
C ARG A 8 -2.67 -3.56 -4.37
N LYS A 9 -2.19 -2.37 -4.76
CA LYS A 9 -3.03 -1.22 -5.13
C LYS A 9 -3.44 -1.26 -6.61
N GLY A 10 -3.09 -2.32 -7.35
CA GLY A 10 -3.36 -2.43 -8.78
C GLY A 10 -2.43 -1.58 -9.66
N LEU A 11 -1.33 -1.08 -9.09
CA LEU A 11 -0.43 -0.16 -9.77
C LEU A 11 0.77 -0.94 -10.36
N PRO A 12 1.04 -0.84 -11.69
CA PRO A 12 2.14 -1.56 -12.35
C PRO A 12 3.52 -0.92 -12.13
N PHE A 13 4.53 -1.73 -11.88
CA PHE A 13 5.92 -1.32 -11.78
C PHE A 13 6.78 -2.13 -12.75
N TYR A 14 7.80 -1.51 -13.32
CA TYR A 14 8.73 -2.11 -14.28
C TYR A 14 10.14 -2.12 -13.69
N LEU A 15 10.85 -3.24 -13.86
CA LEU A 15 12.24 -3.33 -13.44
C LEU A 15 13.12 -2.60 -14.46
N CYS A 16 13.88 -1.62 -13.98
CA CYS A 16 14.77 -0.80 -14.77
C CYS A 16 16.20 -0.93 -14.27
N GLN A 17 17.16 -0.79 -15.19
CA GLN A 17 18.58 -0.72 -14.89
C GLN A 17 19.08 0.71 -15.11
N GLY A 18 19.75 1.26 -14.11
CA GLY A 18 20.54 2.47 -14.21
C GLY A 18 22.00 2.21 -13.86
N VAL A 19 22.79 3.27 -13.81
CA VAL A 19 24.21 3.21 -13.47
C VAL A 19 24.46 4.08 -12.23
N THR A 20 25.21 3.56 -11.27
CA THR A 20 25.66 4.33 -10.10
C THR A 20 26.75 5.32 -10.49
N LYS A 21 27.08 6.28 -9.62
CA LYS A 21 28.20 7.21 -9.82
C LYS A 21 29.55 6.50 -10.07
N THR A 22 29.71 5.29 -9.54
CA THR A 22 30.90 4.44 -9.68
C THR A 22 30.82 3.46 -10.87
N GLY A 23 29.86 3.60 -11.77
CA GLY A 23 29.73 2.74 -12.96
C GLY A 23 29.05 1.39 -12.73
N LYS A 24 28.74 1.00 -11.49
CA LYS A 24 28.07 -0.27 -11.18
C LYS A 24 26.58 -0.23 -11.57
N PRO A 25 26.01 -1.33 -12.08
CA PRO A 25 24.57 -1.39 -12.38
C PRO A 25 23.75 -1.21 -11.10
N ARG A 26 22.67 -0.44 -11.21
CA ARG A 26 21.67 -0.24 -10.16
C ARG A 26 20.31 -0.63 -10.70
N TYR A 27 19.70 -1.62 -10.07
CA TYR A 27 18.35 -2.06 -10.39
C TYR A 27 17.34 -1.38 -9.49
N TYR A 28 16.21 -0.95 -10.07
CA TYR A 28 15.11 -0.31 -9.33
C TYR A 28 13.80 -0.48 -10.09
N PHE A 29 12.68 -0.39 -9.37
CA PHE A 29 11.35 -0.37 -9.98
C PHE A 29 10.89 1.06 -10.27
N ALA A 30 10.28 1.27 -11.44
CA ALA A 30 9.69 2.54 -11.86
C ALA A 30 8.26 2.35 -12.37
N ARG A 31 7.50 3.44 -12.46
CA ARG A 31 6.11 3.45 -12.97
C ARG A 31 6.04 3.37 -14.50
N GLU A 32 7.13 3.72 -15.15
CA GLU A 32 7.31 3.70 -16.60
C GLU A 32 8.47 2.77 -16.94
N PRO A 33 8.37 1.96 -18.00
CA PRO A 33 9.46 1.13 -18.47
C PRO A 33 10.62 2.01 -18.98
N LYS A 34 11.84 1.49 -18.91
CA LYS A 34 13.03 2.15 -19.44
C LYS A 34 13.83 1.20 -20.30
N GLU A 35 14.52 1.79 -21.28
CA GLU A 35 15.44 1.11 -22.17
C GLU A 35 16.87 1.08 -21.59
N PRO A 36 17.63 -0.02 -21.77
CA PRO A 36 17.17 -1.31 -22.31
C PRO A 36 16.28 -2.06 -21.30
N PRO A 37 15.34 -2.91 -21.75
CA PRO A 37 14.47 -3.67 -20.88
C PRO A 37 15.27 -4.67 -20.05
N VAL A 38 14.96 -4.74 -18.75
CA VAL A 38 15.50 -5.78 -17.88
C VAL A 38 14.58 -6.99 -17.93
N GLU A 39 15.08 -8.09 -18.48
CA GLU A 39 14.27 -9.29 -18.71
C GLU A 39 14.42 -10.36 -17.62
N GLN A 40 15.33 -10.15 -16.66
CA GLN A 40 15.60 -11.09 -15.58
C GLN A 40 15.84 -10.38 -14.25
N ILE A 41 15.39 -10.99 -13.16
CA ILE A 41 15.73 -10.52 -11.82
C ILE A 41 17.20 -10.90 -11.55
N PRO A 42 18.05 -9.97 -11.09
CA PRO A 42 19.43 -10.28 -10.74
C PRO A 42 19.55 -11.41 -9.72
N GLU A 43 20.56 -12.24 -9.85
CA GLU A 43 20.79 -13.37 -8.95
C GLU A 43 20.85 -12.94 -7.48
N GLY A 44 20.20 -13.70 -6.60
CA GLY A 44 20.16 -13.41 -5.17
C GLY A 44 19.22 -12.25 -4.80
N PHE A 45 18.37 -11.78 -5.71
CA PHE A 45 17.33 -10.80 -5.42
C PHE A 45 15.92 -11.38 -5.60
N THR A 46 14.96 -10.80 -4.88
CA THR A 46 13.52 -11.04 -5.02
C THR A 46 12.78 -9.71 -5.04
N ILE A 47 11.58 -9.71 -5.63
CA ILE A 47 10.66 -8.57 -5.58
C ILE A 47 10.03 -8.51 -4.18
N SER A 48 9.95 -7.31 -3.62
CA SER A 48 9.30 -7.01 -2.35
C SER A 48 8.39 -5.79 -2.48
N GLU A 49 7.26 -5.82 -1.79
CA GLU A 49 6.34 -4.68 -1.67
C GLU A 49 6.35 -4.14 -0.24
N SER A 50 6.44 -2.82 -0.08
CA SER A 50 6.35 -2.16 1.24
C SER A 50 4.90 -1.98 1.70
N VAL A 51 4.72 -1.62 2.97
CA VAL A 51 3.39 -1.30 3.56
C VAL A 51 2.68 -0.13 2.87
N ASN A 52 3.40 0.69 2.11
CA ASN A 52 2.84 1.81 1.33
C ASN A 52 2.57 1.45 -0.14
N GLY A 53 2.91 0.22 -0.57
CA GLY A 53 2.76 -0.23 -1.96
C GLY A 53 3.94 0.12 -2.87
N ILE A 54 5.10 0.44 -2.29
CA ILE A 54 6.33 0.68 -3.06
C ILE A 54 6.99 -0.66 -3.36
N VAL A 55 7.31 -0.90 -4.62
CA VAL A 55 7.95 -2.13 -5.10
C VAL A 55 9.47 -1.91 -5.17
N SER A 56 10.24 -2.88 -4.68
CA SER A 56 11.70 -2.83 -4.73
C SER A 56 12.29 -4.23 -4.90
N LEU A 57 13.56 -4.28 -5.30
CA LEU A 57 14.36 -5.50 -5.17
C LEU A 57 14.98 -5.56 -3.77
N THR A 58 14.90 -6.73 -3.15
CA THR A 58 15.57 -7.04 -1.88
C THR A 58 16.38 -8.30 -2.05
N LYS A 59 17.40 -8.50 -1.20
CA LYS A 59 18.15 -9.76 -1.20
C LYS A 59 17.20 -10.92 -0.90
N ALA A 60 17.32 -12.00 -1.67
CA ALA A 60 16.62 -13.24 -1.42
C ALA A 60 16.95 -13.72 0.00
N LYS A 61 15.92 -13.87 0.81
CA LYS A 61 16.00 -14.47 2.14
C LYS A 61 15.03 -15.65 2.15
N PRO A 62 15.38 -16.77 2.81
CA PRO A 62 14.42 -17.85 3.03
C PRO A 62 13.17 -17.27 3.70
N ARG A 63 12.00 -17.57 3.15
CA ARG A 63 10.74 -17.33 3.86
C ARG A 63 10.66 -18.39 4.96
N LEU A 64 10.70 -17.95 6.20
CA LEU A 64 10.56 -18.84 7.36
C LEU A 64 9.09 -19.09 7.69
N ILE A 65 8.20 -18.23 7.20
CA ILE A 65 6.76 -18.31 7.42
C ILE A 65 6.10 -18.86 6.15
N LEU A 66 5.37 -19.95 6.32
CA LEU A 66 4.59 -20.62 5.29
C LEU A 66 3.30 -19.85 4.99
N PRO A 67 2.78 -19.92 3.75
CA PRO A 67 1.49 -19.33 3.41
C PRO A 67 0.35 -19.80 4.31
N ALA A 68 0.38 -21.07 4.77
CA ALA A 68 -0.62 -21.62 5.68
C ALA A 68 -0.60 -20.94 7.06
N GLU A 69 0.59 -20.56 7.57
CA GLU A 69 0.73 -19.85 8.84
C GLU A 69 0.18 -18.42 8.73
N VAL A 70 0.44 -17.74 7.60
CA VAL A 70 -0.15 -16.44 7.29
C VAL A 70 -1.68 -16.53 7.27
N ALA A 71 -2.22 -17.51 6.54
CA ALA A 71 -3.66 -17.72 6.44
C ALA A 71 -4.30 -18.02 7.80
N ALA A 72 -3.61 -18.77 8.66
CA ALA A 72 -4.08 -19.05 10.02
C ALA A 72 -4.18 -17.77 10.87
N VAL A 73 -3.18 -16.88 10.79
CA VAL A 73 -3.21 -15.58 11.50
C VAL A 73 -4.30 -14.67 10.94
N GLU A 74 -4.41 -14.57 9.61
CA GLU A 74 -5.46 -13.77 8.96
C GLU A 74 -6.86 -14.26 9.36
N ALA A 75 -7.09 -15.57 9.35
CA ALA A 75 -8.35 -16.16 9.80
C ALA A 75 -8.60 -15.90 11.30
N GLY A 76 -7.56 -15.90 12.14
CA GLY A 76 -7.66 -15.54 13.55
C GLY A 76 -8.13 -14.09 13.74
N VAL A 77 -7.50 -13.15 13.02
CA VAL A 77 -7.85 -11.73 13.06
C VAL A 77 -9.28 -11.49 12.56
N GLN A 78 -9.70 -12.17 11.49
CA GLN A 78 -11.05 -12.02 10.93
C GLN A 78 -12.17 -12.49 11.86
N ARG A 79 -11.89 -13.44 12.77
CA ARG A 79 -12.87 -13.88 13.78
C ARG A 79 -13.04 -12.89 14.94
N HIS A 80 -12.16 -11.90 15.07
CA HIS A 80 -12.23 -10.93 16.15
C HIS A 80 -13.40 -9.95 15.94
N ARG A 81 -14.14 -9.61 17.01
CA ARG A 81 -15.30 -8.70 16.94
C ARG A 81 -14.97 -7.34 16.31
N LYS A 82 -13.72 -6.88 16.46
CA LYS A 82 -13.21 -5.64 15.89
C LYS A 82 -12.22 -5.89 14.74
N ALA A 83 -12.42 -6.93 13.93
CA ALA A 83 -11.49 -7.31 12.85
C ALA A 83 -11.03 -6.13 11.98
N LEU A 84 -11.92 -5.17 11.72
CA LEU A 84 -11.63 -3.94 10.96
C LEU A 84 -10.57 -3.02 11.60
N ASN A 85 -10.34 -3.13 12.91
CA ASN A 85 -9.31 -2.36 13.60
C ASN A 85 -7.92 -2.98 13.44
N TYR A 86 -7.82 -4.21 12.93
CA TYR A 86 -6.56 -4.92 12.84
C TYR A 86 -6.04 -4.97 11.41
N ARG A 87 -4.71 -4.92 11.28
CA ARG A 87 -4.03 -5.09 10.00
C ARG A 87 -2.88 -6.07 10.13
N VAL A 88 -2.92 -7.13 9.33
CA VAL A 88 -1.84 -8.11 9.22
C VAL A 88 -0.78 -7.62 8.22
N SER A 89 0.48 -7.76 8.57
CA SER A 89 1.64 -7.44 7.74
C SER A 89 2.68 -8.54 7.87
N VAL A 90 2.97 -9.21 6.75
CA VAL A 90 3.90 -10.35 6.72
C VAL A 90 5.30 -9.88 6.35
N LYS A 91 6.29 -10.26 7.15
CA LYS A 91 7.72 -10.13 6.88
C LYS A 91 8.32 -11.53 6.66
N PRO A 92 9.58 -11.66 6.20
CA PRO A 92 10.18 -12.98 5.96
C PRO A 92 10.24 -13.91 7.19
N ASN A 93 10.32 -13.34 8.39
CA ASN A 93 10.53 -14.07 9.66
C ASN A 93 9.57 -13.66 10.78
N GLU A 94 8.62 -12.76 10.54
CA GLU A 94 7.62 -12.34 11.53
C GLU A 94 6.29 -11.99 10.84
N ILE A 95 5.19 -12.18 11.57
CA ILE A 95 3.87 -11.66 11.22
C ILE A 95 3.55 -10.55 12.21
N GLN A 96 3.38 -9.32 11.72
CA GLN A 96 3.02 -8.17 12.51
C GLN A 96 1.51 -7.95 12.42
N VAL A 97 0.84 -7.83 13.57
CA VAL A 97 -0.57 -7.47 13.66
C VAL A 97 -0.66 -6.10 14.31
N TYR A 98 -1.08 -5.10 13.54
CA TYR A 98 -1.29 -3.74 14.03
C TYR A 98 -2.74 -3.59 14.49
N GLU A 99 -2.94 -2.89 15.60
CA GLU A 99 -4.27 -2.44 16.05
C GLU A 99 -4.40 -0.93 15.85
N LEU A 100 -5.54 -0.49 15.33
CA LEU A 100 -5.92 0.92 15.30
C LEU A 100 -6.25 1.36 16.73
N VAL A 101 -5.32 2.08 17.34
CA VAL A 101 -5.51 2.72 18.65
C VAL A 101 -5.99 4.14 18.43
N GLY A 102 -7.23 4.44 18.85
CA GLY A 102 -7.81 5.77 18.70
C GLY A 102 -9.34 5.75 18.66
N PRO A 103 -9.98 6.93 18.61
CA PRO A 103 -11.41 7.02 18.38
C PRO A 103 -11.76 6.27 17.10
N ALA A 104 -12.88 5.56 17.11
CA ALA A 104 -13.39 4.89 15.91
C ALA A 104 -13.48 5.91 14.75
N PRO A 105 -13.31 5.48 13.49
CA PRO A 105 -13.37 6.38 12.34
C PRO A 105 -14.59 7.31 12.36
N GLU A 106 -15.72 6.81 12.85
CA GLU A 106 -16.97 7.56 13.00
C GLU A 106 -16.83 8.72 14.00
N ALA A 107 -16.13 8.50 15.11
CA ALA A 107 -15.86 9.53 16.11
C ALA A 107 -14.87 10.59 15.58
N LEU A 108 -13.90 10.19 14.74
CA LEU A 108 -13.02 11.15 14.04
C LEU A 108 -13.81 11.97 13.02
N ILE A 109 -14.65 11.34 12.20
CA ILE A 109 -15.53 12.04 11.25
C ILE A 109 -16.46 13.01 11.99
N ALA A 110 -17.03 12.60 13.12
CA ALA A 110 -17.87 13.45 13.95
C ALA A 110 -17.10 14.64 14.55
N ALA A 111 -15.84 14.45 14.96
CA ALA A 111 -14.97 15.53 15.41
C ALA A 111 -14.65 16.51 14.27
N LEU A 112 -14.23 16.00 13.11
CA LEU A 112 -13.93 16.83 11.94
C LEU A 112 -15.14 17.63 11.43
N ARG A 113 -16.36 17.07 11.53
CA ARG A 113 -17.60 17.81 11.24
C ARG A 113 -17.88 18.89 12.28
N ARG A 114 -17.70 18.60 13.58
CA ARG A 114 -17.84 19.60 14.66
C ARG A 114 -16.87 20.77 14.47
N ASP A 115 -15.64 20.47 14.05
CA ASP A 115 -14.58 21.47 13.85
C ASP A 115 -14.68 22.19 12.49
N GLY A 116 -15.74 21.94 11.72
CA GLY A 116 -16.00 22.64 10.44
C GLY A 116 -15.09 22.23 9.28
N LEU A 117 -14.27 21.20 9.45
CA LEU A 117 -13.30 20.70 8.46
C LEU A 117 -13.94 19.81 7.37
N PHE A 118 -15.23 19.46 7.54
CA PHE A 118 -16.06 18.82 6.51
C PHE A 118 -17.40 19.56 6.42
N ARG A 119 -17.65 20.28 5.31
CA ARG A 119 -18.98 20.79 4.99
C ARG A 119 -19.81 19.68 4.32
N SER A 120 -21.01 19.46 4.83
CA SER A 120 -22.01 18.62 4.16
C SER A 120 -22.41 19.28 2.82
N ALA A 121 -22.47 18.49 1.74
CA ALA A 121 -22.93 18.96 0.43
C ALA A 121 -24.43 19.33 0.40
N ALA A 122 -25.16 19.18 1.51
CA ALA A 122 -26.61 19.38 1.57
C ALA A 122 -27.07 20.81 1.94
N MET A 123 -26.20 21.82 1.90
CA MET A 123 -26.56 23.22 2.22
C MET A 123 -26.36 24.23 1.08
N ASP A 124 -26.34 23.80 -0.18
CA ASP A 124 -26.20 24.71 -1.34
C ASP A 124 -27.50 24.98 -2.12
N SER A 125 -28.67 24.54 -1.65
CA SER A 125 -29.94 24.69 -2.39
C SER A 125 -30.97 25.64 -1.76
N GLN A 126 -30.55 26.61 -0.95
CA GLN A 126 -31.49 27.59 -0.36
C GLN A 126 -30.96 29.02 -0.23
N VAL A 127 -30.28 29.58 -1.24
CA VAL A 127 -30.24 31.05 -1.43
C VAL A 127 -30.30 31.37 -2.91
N GLY A 128 -31.51 31.57 -3.43
CA GLY A 128 -31.70 31.86 -4.85
C GLY A 128 -33.11 32.30 -5.23
N HIS A 129 -33.78 33.10 -4.41
CA HIS A 129 -34.97 33.85 -4.84
C HIS A 129 -35.05 35.20 -4.11
N ARG A 130 -34.49 36.24 -4.74
CA ARG A 130 -34.98 37.61 -4.59
C ARG A 130 -35.49 38.05 -5.95
N SER A 131 -36.82 38.15 -6.03
CA SER A 131 -37.57 38.66 -7.17
C SER A 131 -37.07 40.03 -7.60
N VAL A 132 -36.94 40.19 -8.91
CA VAL A 132 -36.95 41.48 -9.60
C VAL A 132 -38.42 41.89 -9.71
N LEU A 133 -38.78 43.02 -9.10
CA LEU A 133 -39.72 44.03 -9.60
C LEU A 133 -39.41 45.34 -8.86
#